data_AF-A0A973LB43-F1
#
_entry.id   AF-A0A973LB43-F1
#
_cell.length_a   1.000
_cell.length_b   1.000
_cell.length_c   1.000
_cell.angle_alpha   90.00
_cell.angle_beta   90.00
_cell.angle_gamma   90.00
#
_symmetry.space_group_name_H-M   'P 1'
#
loop_
_entity.id
_entity.type
_entity.pdbx_description
1 polymer ?
#
loop_
_entity_poly.entity_id
_entity_poly.type
_entity_poly.pdbx_seq_one_letter_code
_entity_poly.pdbx_strand_id
1 'polypeptide(L)'
;MALLSNQTIAATGLTPATVAASVGGDTIAPASLSDDRCFLYVNNGSASSITVTVADPGKTPAGNSGTAAAITVAAGAVSLIPIAPGSISAATGLASITYSAVTTVTVASVRR
;
A
#
# COMPACT_ATOMS: atom_id res chain seq x y z
N MET A 1 4.91 -9.10 8.54
CA MET A 1 4.47 -8.38 7.34
C MET A 1 4.57 -9.31 6.15
N ALA A 2 3.65 -9.25 5.18
CA ALA A 2 3.69 -10.07 3.97
C ALA A 2 4.10 -9.25 2.74
N LEU A 3 4.96 -9.79 1.88
CA LEU A 3 5.39 -9.13 0.65
C LEU A 3 4.31 -9.32 -0.43
N LEU A 4 3.83 -8.22 -1.00
CA LEU A 4 2.86 -8.24 -2.11
C LEU A 4 3.59 -8.42 -3.44
N SER A 5 3.13 -9.38 -4.24
CA SER A 5 3.56 -9.56 -5.62
C SER A 5 3.00 -8.46 -6.52
N ASN A 6 3.86 -7.87 -7.34
CA ASN A 6 3.47 -6.80 -8.25
C ASN A 6 2.71 -7.34 -9.45
N GLN A 7 1.64 -6.64 -9.82
CA GLN A 7 0.85 -6.93 -11.00
C GLN A 7 0.97 -5.76 -11.98
N THR A 8 1.33 -6.06 -13.23
CA THR A 8 1.53 -5.04 -14.26
C THR A 8 0.25 -4.86 -15.06
N ILE A 9 -0.21 -3.61 -15.21
CA ILE A 9 -1.38 -3.26 -15.99
C ILE A 9 -1.03 -3.33 -17.48
N ALA A 10 -1.57 -4.31 -18.19
CA ALA A 10 -1.40 -4.44 -19.63
C ALA A 10 -2.32 -3.50 -20.42
N ALA A 11 -2.09 -3.35 -21.73
CA ALA A 11 -2.96 -2.56 -22.61
C ALA A 11 -4.42 -3.05 -22.63
N THR A 12 -4.64 -4.34 -22.32
CA THR A 12 -5.95 -4.96 -22.18
C THR A 12 -6.63 -4.69 -20.82
N GLY A 13 -5.98 -3.95 -19.94
CA GLY A 13 -6.38 -3.80 -18.54
C GLY A 13 -5.85 -4.91 -17.65
N LEU A 14 -6.19 -4.82 -16.36
CA LEU A 14 -5.80 -5.77 -15.32
C LEU A 14 -6.99 -5.97 -14.38
N THR A 15 -7.31 -7.24 -14.09
CA THR A 15 -8.14 -7.62 -12.95
C THR A 15 -7.20 -7.97 -11.80
N PRO A 16 -7.12 -7.17 -10.72
CA PRO A 16 -6.17 -7.44 -9.65
C PRO A 16 -6.45 -8.77 -8.94
N ALA A 17 -5.46 -9.64 -8.88
CA ALA A 17 -5.46 -10.81 -8.00
C ALA A 17 -5.20 -10.33 -6.57
N THR A 18 -6.25 -10.19 -5.75
CA THR A 18 -6.12 -9.69 -4.38
C THR A 18 -5.84 -10.81 -3.40
N VAL A 19 -5.02 -10.53 -2.38
CA VAL A 19 -4.77 -11.39 -1.23
C VAL A 19 -5.34 -10.76 0.04
N ALA A 20 -5.61 -11.56 1.08
CA ALA A 20 -6.03 -11.00 2.37
C ALA A 20 -4.92 -10.13 2.96
N ALA A 21 -5.29 -8.96 3.51
CA ALA A 21 -4.34 -8.09 4.19
C ALA A 21 -3.75 -8.80 5.41
N SER A 22 -2.42 -8.69 5.61
CA SER A 22 -1.78 -9.32 6.76
C SER A 22 -2.03 -8.52 8.04
N VAL A 23 -2.32 -9.19 9.16
CA VAL A 23 -2.46 -8.57 10.50
C VAL A 23 -1.21 -7.75 10.87
N GLY A 24 -0.03 -8.22 10.46
CA GLY A 24 1.22 -7.52 10.71
C GLY A 24 1.50 -6.37 9.74
N GLY A 25 0.63 -6.10 8.77
CA GLY A 25 0.85 -5.20 7.65
C GLY A 25 1.49 -5.88 6.43
N ASP A 26 1.52 -5.17 5.30
CA ASP A 26 2.08 -5.66 4.05
C ASP A 26 3.28 -4.82 3.60
N THR A 27 4.10 -5.38 2.73
CA THR A 27 5.26 -4.70 2.16
C THR A 27 5.25 -4.74 0.64
N ILE A 28 5.87 -3.73 0.04
CA ILE A 28 6.07 -3.61 -1.41
C ILE A 28 7.56 -3.42 -1.69
N ALA A 29 8.06 -4.16 -2.68
CA ALA A 29 9.46 -4.11 -3.10
C ALA A 29 9.78 -2.80 -3.86
N PRO A 30 11.04 -2.31 -3.84
CA PRO A 30 11.42 -1.06 -4.49
C PRO A 30 11.39 -1.16 -6.01
N ALA A 31 11.62 -2.35 -6.58
CA ALA A 31 11.51 -2.61 -8.02
C ALA A 31 10.09 -2.35 -8.59
N SER A 32 9.09 -2.24 -7.72
CA SER A 32 7.71 -1.91 -8.06
C SER A 32 7.50 -0.41 -8.23
N LEU A 33 8.36 0.41 -7.59
CA LEU A 33 8.17 1.84 -7.40
C LEU A 33 8.98 2.69 -8.38
N SER A 34 9.83 2.08 -9.21
CA SER A 34 10.85 2.73 -10.06
C SER A 34 10.36 3.90 -10.92
N ASP A 35 9.05 3.99 -11.17
CA ASP A 35 8.43 4.89 -12.14
C ASP A 35 7.33 5.79 -11.54
N ASP A 36 7.20 5.91 -10.21
CA ASP A 36 6.07 6.62 -9.54
C ASP A 36 4.66 6.09 -9.92
N ARG A 37 4.59 4.91 -10.53
CA ARG A 37 3.37 4.32 -11.07
C ARG A 37 2.88 3.10 -10.29
N CYS A 38 3.23 3.01 -9.01
CA CYS A 38 2.77 1.94 -8.13
C CYS A 38 1.58 2.39 -7.29
N PHE A 39 0.56 1.55 -7.23
CA PHE A 39 -0.62 1.74 -6.41
C PHE A 39 -0.87 0.51 -5.57
N LEU A 40 -1.24 0.73 -4.31
CA LEU A 40 -1.86 -0.28 -3.48
C LEU A 40 -3.36 -0.26 -3.77
N TYR A 41 -3.86 -1.33 -4.37
CA TYR A 41 -5.28 -1.62 -4.44
C TYR A 41 -5.73 -2.13 -3.07
N VAL A 42 -6.76 -1.50 -2.50
CA VAL A 42 -7.37 -1.91 -1.23
C VAL A 42 -8.86 -2.06 -1.44
N ASN A 43 -9.39 -3.24 -1.13
CA ASN A 43 -10.81 -3.51 -1.08
C ASN A 43 -11.24 -3.74 0.37
N ASN A 44 -12.09 -2.87 0.90
CA ASN A 44 -12.65 -2.99 2.23
C ASN A 44 -14.03 -3.65 2.17
N GLY A 45 -14.08 -4.97 2.39
CA GLY A 45 -15.34 -5.71 2.44
C GLY A 45 -16.10 -5.59 3.77
N SER A 46 -15.67 -4.73 4.70
CA SER A 46 -16.34 -4.58 6.00
C SER A 46 -17.49 -3.57 5.96
N ALA A 47 -18.30 -3.57 7.03
CA ALA A 47 -19.36 -2.59 7.25
C ALA A 47 -18.87 -1.26 7.87
N SER A 48 -17.56 -1.12 8.14
CA SER A 48 -16.96 0.07 8.74
C SER A 48 -15.82 0.61 7.87
N SER A 49 -15.49 1.89 8.00
CA SER A 49 -14.29 2.43 7.36
C SER A 49 -13.02 1.84 7.98
N ILE A 50 -11.99 1.61 7.17
CA ILE A 50 -10.65 1.25 7.64
C ILE A 50 -9.67 2.39 7.36
N THR A 51 -8.60 2.46 8.15
CA THR A 51 -7.47 3.34 7.87
C THR A 51 -6.30 2.50 7.36
N VAL A 52 -5.76 2.89 6.21
CA VAL A 52 -4.55 2.35 5.62
C VAL A 52 -3.44 3.38 5.83
N THR A 53 -2.32 2.95 6.39
CA THR A 53 -1.19 3.83 6.64
C THR A 53 0.01 3.35 5.83
N VAL A 54 0.54 4.23 5.00
CA VAL A 54 1.80 3.99 4.28
C VAL A 54 2.92 4.66 5.05
N ALA A 55 3.91 3.89 5.48
CA ALA A 55 5.04 4.41 6.24
C ALA A 55 5.84 5.41 5.39
N ASP A 56 6.15 6.57 5.99
CA ASP A 56 7.07 7.55 5.42
C ASP A 56 8.38 7.50 6.23
N PRO A 57 9.41 6.81 5.71
CA PRO A 57 10.73 6.73 6.34
C PRO A 57 11.57 7.99 6.08
N GLY A 58 11.06 8.93 5.27
CA GLY A 58 11.73 10.19 4.99
C GLY A 58 11.96 11.03 6.23
N LYS A 59 12.77 12.07 6.07
CA LYS A 59 12.93 13.11 7.08
C LYS A 59 12.71 14.48 6.47
N THR A 60 12.04 15.34 7.21
CA THR A 60 11.96 16.76 6.87
C THR A 60 13.37 17.36 6.85
N PRO A 61 13.59 18.50 6.17
CA PRO A 61 14.89 19.20 6.21
C PRO A 61 15.38 19.54 7.62
N ALA A 62 14.46 19.64 8.59
CA ALA A 62 14.76 19.87 10.02
C ALA A 62 15.10 18.59 10.81
N GLY A 63 15.11 17.41 10.16
CA GLY A 63 15.45 16.13 10.78
C GLY A 63 14.29 15.40 11.47
N ASN A 64 13.07 15.95 11.44
CA ASN A 64 11.88 15.26 11.94
C ASN A 64 11.51 14.08 11.04
N SER A 65 10.99 13.01 11.63
CA SER A 65 10.45 11.86 10.88
C SER A 65 9.34 12.29 9.92
N GLY A 66 9.25 11.59 8.79
CA GLY A 66 8.19 11.73 7.81
C GLY A 66 6.80 11.50 8.41
N THR A 67 5.79 12.05 7.75
CA THR A 67 4.39 11.90 8.20
C THR A 67 3.75 10.81 7.37
N ALA A 68 3.58 9.63 7.98
CA ALA A 68 2.87 8.53 7.36
C ALA A 68 1.45 8.98 7.00
N ALA A 69 1.06 8.85 5.73
CA ALA A 69 -0.26 9.23 5.28
C ALA A 69 -1.29 8.22 5.80
N ALA A 70 -2.27 8.69 6.56
CA ALA A 70 -3.42 7.90 6.97
C ALA A 70 -4.54 8.10 5.93
N ILE A 71 -4.83 7.07 5.15
CA ILE A 71 -5.87 7.07 4.13
C ILE A 71 -7.07 6.28 4.62
N THR A 72 -8.24 6.93 4.67
CA THR A 72 -9.49 6.25 5.00
C THR A 72 -10.07 5.58 3.76
N VAL A 73 -10.32 4.28 3.86
CA VAL A 73 -11.08 3.51 2.87
C VAL A 73 -12.47 3.24 3.44
N ALA A 74 -13.50 3.77 2.79
CA ALA A 74 -14.89 3.65 3.24
C ALA A 74 -15.35 2.17 3.31
N ALA A 75 -16.42 1.92 4.08
CA ALA A 75 -17.06 0.61 4.16
C ALA A 75 -17.56 0.16 2.78
N GLY A 76 -17.33 -1.11 2.43
CA GLY A 76 -17.74 -1.68 1.14
C GLY A 76 -17.08 -1.05 -0.10
N ALA A 77 -16.01 -0.27 0.07
CA ALA A 77 -15.39 0.49 -1.00
C ALA A 77 -14.01 -0.04 -1.40
N VAL A 78 -13.62 0.31 -2.62
CA VAL A 78 -12.29 0.09 -3.17
C VAL A 78 -11.55 1.42 -3.22
N SER A 79 -10.25 1.41 -2.95
CA SER A 79 -9.36 2.57 -3.10
C SER A 79 -8.04 2.16 -3.72
N LEU A 80 -7.51 3.03 -4.58
CA LEU A 80 -6.18 2.93 -5.15
C LEU A 80 -5.30 4.00 -4.49
N ILE A 81 -4.33 3.56 -3.70
CA ILE A 81 -3.47 4.44 -2.92
C ILE A 81 -2.10 4.50 -3.62
N PRO A 82 -1.64 5.66 -4.10
CA PRO A 82 -0.32 5.76 -4.72
C PRO A 82 0.78 5.50 -3.69
N ILE A 83 1.78 4.71 -4.06
CA ILE A 83 2.94 4.43 -3.23
C ILE A 83 4.15 5.15 -3.84
N ALA A 84 4.61 6.19 -3.15
CA ALA A 84 5.78 6.94 -3.60
C ALA A 84 7.08 6.15 -3.32
N PRO A 85 8.11 6.26 -4.17
CA PRO A 85 9.44 5.69 -3.94
C PRO A 85 10.07 6.14 -2.63
N GLY A 86 9.75 7.36 -2.18
CA GLY A 86 10.18 7.88 -0.88
C GLY A 86 9.66 7.08 0.32
N SER A 87 8.64 6.24 0.12
CA SER A 87 8.10 5.34 1.15
C SER A 87 9.00 4.12 1.43
N ILE A 88 10.07 3.92 0.63
CA ILE A 88 11.03 2.83 0.85
C ILE A 88 11.91 3.15 2.05
N SER A 89 11.85 2.28 3.05
CA SER A 89 12.72 2.39 4.21
C SER A 89 14.15 2.00 3.82
N ALA A 90 15.12 2.86 4.13
CA ALA A 90 16.54 2.55 3.95
C ALA A 90 17.01 1.37 4.82
N ALA A 91 16.31 1.07 5.92
CA ALA A 91 16.66 -0.01 6.83
C ALA A 91 16.21 -1.39 6.32
N THR A 92 15.05 -1.47 5.66
CA THR A 92 14.47 -2.74 5.20
C THR A 92 14.52 -2.89 3.68
N GLY A 93 14.75 -1.81 2.94
CA GLY A 93 14.65 -1.76 1.49
C GLY A 93 13.22 -1.91 0.97
N LEU A 94 12.19 -1.80 1.81
CA LEU A 94 10.79 -2.05 1.45
C LEU A 94 9.89 -0.88 1.88
N ALA A 95 8.76 -0.70 1.18
CA ALA A 95 7.67 0.15 1.63
C ALA A 95 6.77 -0.65 2.58
N SER A 96 6.38 -0.05 3.69
CA SER A 96 5.59 -0.71 4.73
C SER A 96 4.19 -0.13 4.80
N ILE A 97 3.19 -1.01 4.85
CA ILE A 97 1.77 -0.66 4.92
C ILE A 97 1.16 -1.29 6.16
N THR A 98 0.35 -0.53 6.90
CA THR A 98 -0.43 -1.03 8.02
C THR A 98 -1.91 -0.71 7.87
N TYR A 99 -2.74 -1.49 8.55
CA TYR A 99 -4.19 -1.40 8.46
C TYR A 99 -4.79 -1.36 9.87
N SER A 100 -5.86 -0.60 10.04
CA SER A 100 -6.61 -0.59 11.32
C SER A 100 -7.43 -1.86 11.55
N ALA A 101 -7.79 -2.57 10.48
CA ALA A 101 -8.47 -3.87 10.50
C ALA A 101 -8.17 -4.63 9.20
N VAL A 102 -8.20 -5.96 9.23
CA VAL A 102 -7.80 -6.80 8.07
C VAL A 102 -8.77 -7.93 7.71
N THR A 103 -9.77 -8.22 8.57
CA THR A 103 -10.57 -9.45 8.49
C THR A 103 -11.29 -9.66 7.16
N THR A 104 -11.74 -8.57 6.53
CA THR A 104 -12.44 -8.56 5.23
C THR A 104 -11.74 -7.66 4.22
N VAL A 105 -10.47 -7.33 4.48
CA VAL A 105 -9.69 -6.43 3.62
C VAL A 105 -8.84 -7.27 2.68
N THR A 106 -8.96 -7.03 1.39
CA THR A 106 -8.07 -7.63 0.39
C THR A 106 -7.27 -6.58 -0.34
N VAL A 107 -6.02 -6.91 -0.67
CA VAL A 107 -5.05 -5.97 -1.21
C VAL A 107 -4.27 -6.56 -2.37
N ALA A 108 -3.76 -5.68 -3.23
CA ALA A 108 -2.84 -6.02 -4.30
C ALA A 108 -1.88 -4.86 -4.60
N SER A 109 -0.63 -5.17 -4.92
CA SER A 109 0.30 -4.21 -5.51
C SER A 109 0.10 -4.18 -7.02
N VAL A 110 -0.29 -3.03 -7.57
CA VAL A 110 -0.48 -2.84 -9.01
C VAL A 110 0.45 -1.75 -9.52
N ARG A 111 0.98 -1.92 -10.72
CA ARG A 111 1.82 -0.95 -11.39
C ARG A 111 1.48 -0.83 -12.87
N ARG A 112 1.78 0.32 -13.46
CA ARG A 112 1.70 0.51 -14.92
C ARG A 112 3.08 0.55 -15.55
#